data_AF-A0A9C8FVS4-F1
#
_entry.id   AF-A0A9C8FVS4-F1
#
_cell.length_a   1.000
_cell.length_b   1.000
_cell.length_c   1.000
_cell.angle_alpha   90.00
_cell.angle_beta   90.00
_cell.angle_gamma   90.00
#
_symmetry.space_group_name_H-M   'P 1'
#
loop_
_entity.id
_entity.type
_entity.pdbx_description
1 polymer ?
#
loop_
_entity_poly.entity_id
_entity_poly.type
_entity_poly.pdbx_seq_one_letter_code
_entity_poly.pdbx_strand_id
1 'polypeptide(L)'
;MIPSADMMIEWMIAFLLGSCLVGLVRIVIGPSAADRLTALNLVGSQVIALLVLIAQRAGSTQYLDVAMVYAVFGFLGLLAFTRYLSGRRKSD
;
A
#
# COMPACT_ATOMS: atom_id res chain seq x y z
N MET A 1 3.49 32.52 1.27
CA MET A 1 2.59 32.18 0.16
C MET A 1 2.15 30.74 0.37
N ILE A 2 0.90 30.52 0.79
CA ILE A 2 0.39 29.17 1.09
C ILE A 2 0.21 28.45 -0.26
N PRO A 3 0.79 27.26 -0.46
CA PRO A 3 0.55 26.45 -1.66
C PRO A 3 -0.95 26.23 -1.86
N SER A 4 -1.44 26.35 -3.10
CA SER A 4 -2.81 25.96 -3.42
C SER A 4 -3.02 24.47 -3.09
N ALA A 5 -4.25 24.10 -2.73
CA ALA A 5 -4.58 22.71 -2.38
C ALA A 5 -4.18 21.71 -3.46
N ASP A 6 -4.31 22.08 -4.73
CA ASP A 6 -3.90 21.26 -5.88
C ASP A 6 -2.39 20.98 -5.88
N MET A 7 -1.57 22.00 -5.59
CA MET A 7 -0.13 21.85 -5.53
C MET A 7 0.29 20.94 -4.37
N MET A 8 -0.40 21.02 -3.23
CA MET A 8 -0.16 20.10 -2.11
C MET A 8 -0.43 18.65 -2.48
N ILE A 9 -1.53 18.37 -3.17
CA ILE A 9 -1.89 17.02 -3.62
C ILE A 9 -0.84 16.47 -4.59
N GLU A 10 -0.33 17.29 -5.50
CA GLU A 10 0.71 16.87 -6.45
C GLU A 10 2.02 16.48 -5.75
N TRP A 11 2.45 17.26 -4.75
CA TRP A 11 3.60 16.91 -3.93
C TRP A 11 3.38 15.62 -3.14
N MET A 12 2.18 15.39 -2.60
CA MET A 12 1.84 14.14 -1.92
C MET A 12 1.90 12.93 -2.87
N ILE A 13 1.36 13.06 -4.08
CA ILE A 13 1.41 12.00 -5.09
C ILE A 13 2.86 11.71 -5.49
N ALA A 14 3.67 12.73 -5.74
CA ALA A 14 5.08 12.56 -6.09
C ALA A 14 5.86 11.85 -4.97
N PHE A 15 5.63 12.24 -3.72
CA PHE A 15 6.24 11.59 -2.56
C PHE A 15 5.80 10.13 -2.40
N LEU A 16 4.50 9.85 -2.57
CA LEU A 16 3.96 8.49 -2.52
C LEU A 16 4.54 7.60 -3.62
N LEU A 17 4.68 8.12 -4.84
CA LEU A 17 5.30 7.38 -5.94
C LEU A 17 6.79 7.09 -5.65
N GLY A 18 7.53 8.09 -5.17
CA GLY A 18 8.94 7.90 -4.81
C GLY A 18 9.12 6.87 -3.68
N SER A 19 8.30 6.95 -2.64
CA SER A 19 8.34 5.98 -1.54
C SER A 19 7.83 4.59 -1.95
N CYS A 20 6.92 4.50 -2.92
CA CYS A 20 6.46 3.23 -3.49
C CYS A 20 7.60 2.50 -4.22
N LEU A 21 8.43 3.22 -4.99
CA LEU A 21 9.64 2.65 -5.62
C LEU A 21 10.60 2.06 -4.59
N VAL A 22 10.83 2.78 -3.48
CA VAL A 22 11.66 2.27 -2.37
C VAL A 22 11.04 1.02 -1.74
N GLY A 23 9.72 0.99 -1.57
CA GLY A 23 8.97 -0.18 -1.11
C GLY A 23 9.14 -1.39 -2.03
N LEU A 24 9.03 -1.19 -3.35
CA LEU A 24 9.25 -2.25 -4.34
C LEU A 24 10.66 -2.82 -4.27
N VAL A 25 11.68 -1.98 -4.11
CA VAL A 25 13.07 -2.42 -3.90
C VAL A 25 13.19 -3.26 -2.62
N ARG A 26 12.53 -2.85 -1.53
CA ARG A 26 12.52 -3.61 -0.26
C ARG A 26 11.84 -4.97 -0.37
N ILE A 27 10.83 -5.13 -1.22
CA ILE A 27 10.18 -6.43 -1.47
C ILE A 27 11.19 -7.42 -2.08
N VAL A 28 12.09 -6.96 -2.95
CA VAL A 28 13.08 -7.82 -3.61
C VAL A 28 14.26 -8.13 -2.68
N ILE A 29 14.79 -7.12 -1.99
CA ILE A 29 16.00 -7.24 -1.15
C ILE A 29 15.71 -7.85 0.23
N GLY A 30 14.44 -7.90 0.67
CA GLY A 30 14.06 -8.38 2.00
C GLY A 30 14.66 -9.75 2.35
N PRO A 31 15.34 -9.90 3.51
CA PRO A 31 16.08 -11.11 3.86
C PRO A 31 15.14 -12.26 4.25
N SER A 32 14.02 -11.96 4.91
CA SER A 32 13.01 -12.97 5.28
C SER A 32 11.73 -12.83 4.47
N ALA A 33 10.98 -13.93 4.34
CA ALA A 33 9.66 -13.91 3.72
C ALA A 33 8.69 -12.93 4.44
N ALA A 34 8.84 -12.79 5.77
CA ALA A 34 8.05 -11.86 6.57
C ALA A 34 8.40 -10.40 6.25
N ASP A 35 9.67 -10.07 6.02
CA ASP A 35 10.09 -8.70 5.64
C ASP A 35 9.55 -8.32 4.27
N ARG A 36 9.63 -9.25 3.30
CA ARG A 36 9.10 -9.04 1.95
C ARG A 36 7.59 -8.82 1.97
N LEU A 37 6.87 -9.60 2.75
CA LEU A 37 5.43 -9.46 2.93
C LEU A 37 5.05 -8.14 3.59
N THR A 38 5.81 -7.72 4.61
CA THR A 38 5.59 -6.44 5.29
C THR A 38 5.83 -5.28 4.33
N ALA A 39 6.89 -5.34 3.50
CA ALA A 39 7.14 -4.37 2.45
C ALA A 39 6.03 -4.36 1.38
N LEU A 40 5.51 -5.53 1.01
CA LEU A 40 4.37 -5.64 0.08
C LEU A 40 3.11 -4.99 0.65
N ASN A 41 2.82 -5.21 1.94
CA ASN A 41 1.68 -4.57 2.60
C ASN A 41 1.85 -3.05 2.68
N LEU A 42 3.07 -2.57 2.94
CA LEU A 42 3.37 -1.14 2.92
C LEU A 42 3.11 -0.53 1.53
N VAL A 43 3.60 -1.18 0.45
CA VAL A 43 3.32 -0.76 -0.93
C VAL A 43 1.82 -0.79 -1.23
N GLY A 44 1.10 -1.83 -0.80
CA GLY A 44 -0.35 -1.91 -0.93
C GLY A 44 -1.07 -0.73 -0.29
N SER A 45 -0.67 -0.32 0.92
CA SER A 45 -1.24 0.86 1.58
C SER A 45 -0.96 2.18 0.85
N GLN A 46 0.21 2.31 0.21
CA GLN A 46 0.55 3.48 -0.62
C GLN A 46 -0.31 3.55 -1.88
N VAL A 47 -0.60 2.41 -2.51
CA VAL A 47 -1.52 2.33 -3.65
C VAL A 47 -2.93 2.77 -3.25
N ILE A 48 -3.41 2.35 -2.08
CA ILE A 48 -4.71 2.78 -1.55
C ILE A 48 -4.73 4.30 -1.33
N ALA A 49 -3.67 4.86 -0.73
CA ALA A 49 -3.55 6.31 -0.55
C ALA A 49 -3.56 7.07 -1.89
N LEU A 50 -2.87 6.55 -2.92
CA LEU A 50 -2.89 7.13 -4.26
C LEU A 50 -4.31 7.09 -4.86
N LEU A 51 -5.05 6.00 -4.73
CA LEU A 51 -6.43 5.90 -5.21
C LEU A 51 -7.35 6.94 -4.56
N VAL A 52 -7.20 7.19 -3.26
CA VAL A 52 -7.97 8.22 -2.54
C VAL A 52 -7.64 9.62 -3.04
N LEU A 53 -6.35 9.95 -3.25
CA LEU A 53 -5.95 11.24 -3.79
C LEU A 53 -6.45 11.45 -5.23
N ILE A 54 -6.42 10.40 -6.04
CA ILE A 54 -6.98 10.42 -7.41
C ILE A 54 -8.48 10.62 -7.36
N ALA A 55 -9.21 9.95 -6.45
CA ALA A 55 -10.64 10.14 -6.24
C ALA A 55 -10.98 11.62 -5.99
N GLN A 56 -10.19 12.25 -5.12
CA GLN A 56 -10.37 13.65 -4.78
C GLN A 56 -10.11 14.59 -5.96
N ARG A 57 -9.07 14.35 -6.77
CA ARG A 57 -8.82 15.17 -7.99
C ARG A 57 -9.86 14.93 -9.08
N ALA A 58 -10.31 13.68 -9.26
CA ALA A 58 -11.30 13.32 -10.27
C ALA A 58 -12.71 13.79 -9.90
N GLY A 59 -12.96 14.15 -8.63
CA GLY A 59 -14.30 14.46 -8.13
C GLY A 59 -15.25 13.25 -8.20
N SER A 60 -14.71 12.03 -8.30
CA SER A 60 -15.48 10.79 -8.46
C SER A 60 -15.17 9.82 -7.33
N THR A 61 -16.21 9.29 -6.71
CA THR A 61 -16.11 8.32 -5.61
C THR A 61 -15.78 6.91 -6.08
N GLN A 62 -15.80 6.63 -7.39
CA GLN A 62 -15.54 5.30 -7.95
C GLN A 62 -14.16 4.75 -7.54
N TYR A 63 -13.16 5.62 -7.43
CA TYR A 63 -11.83 5.25 -6.99
C TYR A 63 -11.77 4.86 -5.50
N LEU A 64 -12.69 5.39 -4.68
CA LEU A 64 -12.81 5.01 -3.27
C LEU A 64 -13.34 3.59 -3.12
N ASP A 65 -14.28 3.18 -3.98
CA ASP A 65 -14.79 1.80 -3.97
C ASP A 65 -13.66 0.81 -4.25
N VAL A 66 -12.83 1.10 -5.25
CA VAL A 66 -11.63 0.32 -5.56
C VAL A 66 -10.65 0.36 -4.38
N ALA A 67 -10.39 1.52 -3.79
CA ALA A 67 -9.49 1.67 -2.65
C ALA A 67 -9.93 0.82 -1.43
N MET A 68 -11.23 0.81 -1.12
CA MET A 68 -11.79 0.01 -0.02
C MET A 68 -11.65 -1.48 -0.28
N VAL A 69 -11.92 -1.94 -1.51
CA VAL A 69 -11.71 -3.33 -1.91
C VAL A 69 -10.24 -3.71 -1.73
N TYR A 70 -9.30 -2.91 -2.26
CA TYR A 70 -7.86 -3.15 -2.10
C TYR A 70 -7.43 -3.17 -0.62
N ALA A 71 -8.00 -2.31 0.23
CA ALA A 71 -7.71 -2.30 1.66
C ALA A 71 -8.10 -3.61 2.35
N VAL A 72 -9.31 -4.11 2.07
CA VAL A 72 -9.79 -5.37 2.64
C VAL A 72 -8.96 -6.55 2.12
N PHE A 73 -8.77 -6.66 0.81
CA PHE A 73 -8.02 -7.77 0.23
C PHE A 73 -6.54 -7.77 0.62
N GLY A 74 -5.90 -6.59 0.68
CA GLY A 74 -4.52 -6.45 1.15
C GLY A 74 -4.35 -6.93 2.59
N PHE A 75 -5.24 -6.50 3.48
CA PHE A 75 -5.21 -6.92 4.88
C PHE A 75 -5.51 -8.42 5.06
N LEU A 76 -6.50 -8.96 4.33
CA LEU A 76 -6.82 -10.39 4.37
C LEU A 76 -5.66 -11.24 3.83
N GLY A 77 -4.99 -10.81 2.76
CA GLY A 77 -3.81 -11.48 2.20
C GLY A 77 -2.66 -11.56 3.22
N LEU A 78 -2.42 -10.47 3.96
CA LEU A 78 -1.43 -10.44 5.04
C LEU A 78 -1.78 -11.44 6.16
N LEU A 79 -3.04 -11.46 6.61
CA LEU A 79 -3.50 -12.39 7.64
C LEU A 79 -3.42 -13.86 7.20
N ALA A 80 -3.79 -14.15 5.94
CA ALA A 80 -3.71 -15.50 5.39
C ALA A 80 -2.26 -15.99 5.35
N PHE A 81 -1.33 -15.15 4.89
CA PHE A 81 0.09 -15.49 4.81
C PHE A 81 0.72 -15.65 6.19
N THR A 82 0.45 -14.75 7.13
CA THR A 82 0.96 -14.86 8.51
C THR A 82 0.48 -16.13 9.20
N ARG A 83 -0.78 -16.52 8.99
CA ARG A 83 -1.28 -17.84 9.45
C ARG A 83 -0.60 -19.01 8.76
N TYR A 84 -0.39 -18.95 7.45
CA TYR A 84 0.31 -20.00 6.72
C TYR A 84 1.75 -20.20 7.23
N LEU A 85 2.48 -19.11 7.47
CA LEU A 85 3.85 -19.18 7.98
C LEU A 85 3.91 -19.71 9.42
N SER A 86 2.98 -19.27 10.27
CA SER A 86 2.87 -19.73 11.66
C SER A 86 2.42 -21.19 11.78
N GLY A 87 1.53 -21.64 10.88
CA GLY A 87 0.99 -23.00 10.88
C GLY A 87 2.03 -24.08 10.62
N ARG A 88 3.13 -23.76 9.92
CA ARG A 88 4.24 -24.70 9.69
C ARG A 88 5.10 -24.99 10.92
N ARG A 89 5.03 -24.18 11.98
CA ARG A 89 5.82 -24.38 13.20
C ARG A 89 5.20 -25.41 14.17
N LYS A 90 3.98 -25.87 13.92
CA LYS A 90 3.23 -26.74 14.84
C LYS A 90 3.24 -28.24 14.46
N SER A 91 4.26 -28.68 13.71
CA SER A 91 4.43 -30.08 13.28
C SER A 91 5.71 -30.74 13.81
N ASP A 92 6.32 -30.19 14.87
CA ASP A 92 7.30 -30.87 15.72
C ASP A 92 6.77 -30.92 17.16
#